data_AF-A0ABD3ND93-F1
#
_entry.id   AF-A0ABD3ND93-F1
#
_cell.length_a   1.000
_cell.length_b   1.000
_cell.length_c   1.000
_cell.angle_alpha   90.00
_cell.angle_beta   90.00
_cell.angle_gamma   90.00
#
_symmetry.space_group_name_H-M   'P 1'
#
loop_
_entity.id
_entity.type
_entity.pdbx_description
1 polymer ?
#
loop_
_entity_poly.entity_id
_entity_poly.type
_entity_poly.pdbx_seq_one_letter_code
_entity_poly.pdbx_strand_id
1 'polypeptide(L)'
;MMMTSHWCAAVVVLMAWSDGCDAFATNALERAELRKGITTEIRSTISLFASPSIGIFFGTSTGSTEEVARLISAEFGDASSEPIEIDGLKGSVGAAFAEYDSLVVGTPTWNTGADVERSGTGWDEIYYKEMKSLNIAGKKVAVFGLGDSVSYAENYADASGELHDVFQSLGCNMIGYTSQEGYQHKASKAIRGESFCGLLLDAVNEEELTEERVKNWVSKLIDEGILETTGKAEPAAAPATPSSPKIKLAATVVFEDQALAEEIISEVKKTRSGYMAHYNPRTDKTMWIKTDGRSSYVTAGAPGYE
;
A
#
# COMPACT_ATOMS: atom_id res chain seq x y z
N MET A 1 13.41 -26.37 -16.89
CA MET A 1 12.09 -26.94 -17.22
C MET A 1 11.89 -28.20 -16.38
N MET A 2 11.65 -28.07 -15.07
CA MET A 2 11.28 -29.17 -14.15
C MET A 2 10.96 -28.52 -12.80
N MET A 3 9.74 -28.02 -12.62
CA MET A 3 9.27 -27.56 -11.31
C MET A 3 7.73 -27.61 -11.17
N THR A 4 7.05 -28.44 -11.98
CA THR A 4 5.58 -28.58 -11.98
C THR A 4 5.09 -29.95 -11.47
N SER A 5 5.98 -30.88 -11.12
CA SER A 5 5.63 -32.28 -10.85
C SER A 5 5.36 -32.63 -9.38
N HIS A 6 5.79 -31.81 -8.42
CA HIS A 6 5.58 -32.09 -6.98
C HIS A 6 4.20 -31.64 -6.47
N TRP A 7 3.59 -30.63 -7.11
CA TRP A 7 2.24 -30.13 -6.78
C TRP A 7 1.15 -31.15 -7.12
N CYS A 8 1.25 -31.84 -8.26
CA CYS A 8 0.30 -32.89 -8.61
C CYS A 8 0.40 -34.11 -7.70
N ALA A 9 1.61 -34.49 -7.26
CA ALA A 9 1.79 -35.71 -6.47
C ALA A 9 1.13 -35.61 -5.07
N ALA A 10 1.26 -34.47 -4.38
CA ALA A 10 0.68 -34.30 -3.06
C ALA A 10 -0.87 -34.23 -3.08
N VAL A 11 -1.44 -33.49 -4.04
CA VAL A 11 -2.90 -33.39 -4.22
C VAL A 11 -3.49 -34.74 -4.65
N VAL A 12 -2.81 -35.47 -5.54
CA VAL A 12 -3.26 -36.81 -5.99
C VAL A 12 -3.18 -37.84 -4.87
N VAL A 13 -2.15 -37.80 -4.01
CA VAL A 13 -2.03 -38.71 -2.85
C VAL A 13 -3.13 -38.45 -1.82
N LEU A 14 -3.51 -37.18 -1.58
CA LEU A 14 -4.58 -36.82 -0.65
C LEU A 14 -5.99 -37.10 -1.21
N MET A 15 -6.21 -36.87 -2.51
CA MET A 15 -7.47 -37.25 -3.16
C MET A 15 -7.66 -38.77 -3.20
N ALA A 16 -6.59 -39.53 -3.45
CA ALA A 16 -6.61 -40.99 -3.36
C ALA A 16 -6.89 -41.51 -1.94
N TRP A 17 -6.54 -40.74 -0.90
CA TRP A 17 -6.87 -41.06 0.50
C TRP A 17 -8.35 -40.78 0.81
N SER A 18 -8.92 -39.69 0.28
CA SER A 18 -10.36 -39.37 0.36
C SER A 18 -11.23 -40.48 -0.24
N ASP A 19 -10.86 -40.99 -1.43
CA ASP A 19 -11.60 -42.07 -2.09
C ASP A 19 -11.51 -43.41 -1.34
N GLY A 20 -10.44 -43.62 -0.55
CA GLY A 20 -10.25 -44.81 0.28
C GLY A 20 -11.03 -44.80 1.60
N CYS A 21 -11.37 -43.61 2.14
CA CYS A 21 -12.07 -43.48 3.42
C CYS A 21 -13.58 -43.79 3.35
N ASP A 22 -14.22 -43.63 2.18
CA ASP A 22 -15.65 -43.95 2.01
C ASP A 22 -15.94 -45.46 2.21
N ALA A 23 -14.92 -46.32 2.18
CA ALA A 23 -15.01 -47.75 2.44
C ALA A 23 -15.13 -48.14 3.93
N PHE A 24 -14.89 -47.23 4.88
CA PHE A 24 -14.91 -47.51 6.33
C PHE A 24 -16.11 -46.93 7.08
N ALA A 25 -16.89 -46.04 6.47
CA ALA A 25 -18.02 -45.39 7.12
C ALA A 25 -19.32 -46.19 6.91
N THR A 26 -19.99 -46.57 8.00
CA THR A 26 -21.19 -47.43 7.93
C THR A 26 -22.47 -46.64 7.73
N ASN A 27 -22.47 -45.34 8.01
CA ASN A 27 -23.63 -44.47 7.89
C ASN A 27 -23.30 -43.07 7.31
N ALA A 28 -24.35 -42.34 6.93
CA ALA A 28 -24.24 -41.07 6.22
C ALA A 28 -23.73 -39.89 7.09
N LEU A 29 -23.88 -39.97 8.41
CA LEU A 29 -23.43 -38.92 9.34
C LEU A 29 -21.91 -39.01 9.55
N GLU A 30 -21.36 -40.21 9.72
CA GLU A 30 -19.91 -40.43 9.80
C GLU A 30 -19.19 -39.95 8.54
N ARG A 31 -19.76 -40.20 7.35
CA ARG A 31 -19.21 -39.68 6.07
C ARG A 31 -19.18 -38.15 6.03
N ALA A 32 -20.21 -37.48 6.57
CA ALA A 32 -20.28 -36.02 6.56
C ALA A 32 -19.26 -35.39 7.54
N GLU A 33 -19.05 -36.00 8.70
CA GLU A 33 -18.07 -35.54 9.68
C GLU A 33 -16.62 -35.79 9.21
N LEU A 34 -16.34 -36.96 8.63
CA LEU A 34 -15.05 -37.27 8.00
C LEU A 34 -14.74 -36.29 6.86
N ARG A 35 -15.71 -35.99 5.99
CA ARG A 35 -15.54 -35.01 4.92
C ARG A 35 -15.25 -33.61 5.45
N LYS A 36 -15.92 -33.17 6.53
CA LYS A 36 -15.63 -31.89 7.19
C LYS A 36 -14.20 -31.85 7.77
N GLY A 37 -13.79 -32.91 8.46
CA GLY A 37 -12.43 -33.04 9.02
C GLY A 37 -11.36 -32.98 7.94
N ILE A 38 -11.51 -33.80 6.89
CA ILE A 38 -10.61 -33.84 5.73
C ILE A 38 -10.54 -32.48 5.02
N THR A 39 -11.67 -31.79 4.82
CA THR A 39 -11.65 -30.45 4.21
C THR A 39 -10.94 -29.40 5.06
N THR A 40 -10.96 -29.54 6.39
CA THR A 40 -10.31 -28.61 7.31
C THR A 40 -8.80 -28.84 7.33
N GLU A 41 -8.37 -30.10 7.38
CA GLU A 41 -6.97 -30.50 7.42
C GLU A 41 -6.27 -30.29 6.06
N ILE A 42 -6.96 -30.53 4.94
CA ILE A 42 -6.48 -30.18 3.60
C ILE A 42 -6.35 -28.67 3.43
N ARG A 43 -7.33 -27.87 3.90
CA ARG A 43 -7.21 -26.40 3.87
C ARG A 43 -6.02 -25.90 4.69
N SER A 44 -5.83 -26.44 5.89
CA SER A 44 -4.68 -26.13 6.75
C SER A 44 -3.35 -26.50 6.09
N THR A 45 -3.28 -27.70 5.49
CA THR A 45 -2.04 -28.19 4.84
C THR A 45 -1.73 -27.44 3.54
N ILE A 46 -2.75 -27.07 2.75
CA ILE A 46 -2.57 -26.22 1.56
C ILE A 46 -2.11 -24.81 1.97
N SER A 47 -2.66 -24.26 3.06
CA SER A 47 -2.23 -22.97 3.63
C SER A 47 -0.75 -22.99 4.03
N LEU A 48 -0.26 -24.12 4.54
CA LEU A 48 1.14 -24.29 4.95
C LEU A 48 2.16 -24.28 3.79
N PHE A 49 1.70 -24.43 2.54
CA PHE A 49 2.54 -24.47 1.33
C PHE A 49 2.15 -23.44 0.25
N ALA A 50 1.12 -22.64 0.50
CA ALA A 50 0.70 -21.57 -0.40
C ALA A 50 1.54 -20.31 -0.09
N SER A 51 2.21 -19.76 -1.10
CA SER A 51 2.78 -18.43 -1.00
C SER A 51 1.68 -17.41 -0.72
N PRO A 52 1.95 -16.36 0.07
CA PRO A 52 0.94 -15.35 0.39
C PRO A 52 0.37 -14.75 -0.90
N SER A 53 -0.96 -14.74 -0.99
CA SER A 53 -1.68 -14.25 -2.18
C SER A 53 -1.74 -12.72 -2.24
N ILE A 54 -1.64 -12.06 -1.08
CA ILE A 54 -1.74 -10.62 -0.94
C ILE A 54 -0.37 -10.03 -0.61
N GLY A 55 0.07 -9.06 -1.40
CA GLY A 55 1.24 -8.25 -1.10
C GLY A 55 0.83 -6.96 -0.39
N ILE A 56 1.38 -6.71 0.80
CA ILE A 56 1.14 -5.47 1.55
C ILE A 56 2.34 -4.54 1.35
N PHE A 57 2.11 -3.40 0.72
CA PHE A 57 3.14 -2.40 0.44
C PHE A 57 2.76 -1.06 1.04
N PHE A 58 3.69 -0.38 1.69
CA PHE A 58 3.40 0.92 2.29
C PHE A 58 4.58 1.88 2.20
N GLY A 59 4.30 3.17 2.26
CA GLY A 59 5.30 4.19 2.57
C GLY A 59 5.06 4.71 3.97
N THR A 60 6.10 5.09 4.70
CA THR A 60 5.96 5.73 6.01
C THR A 60 7.08 6.75 6.22
N SER A 61 6.88 7.70 7.13
CA SER A 61 7.94 8.62 7.56
C SER A 61 8.22 8.47 9.06
N THR A 62 7.16 8.30 9.86
CA THR A 62 7.20 8.26 11.33
C THR A 62 6.79 6.92 11.93
N GLY A 63 6.45 5.92 11.11
CA GLY A 63 6.11 4.57 11.56
C GLY A 63 4.60 4.26 11.67
N SER A 64 3.72 5.25 11.78
CA SER A 64 2.28 4.98 11.97
C SER A 64 1.63 4.18 10.82
N THR A 65 2.07 4.40 9.58
CA THR A 65 1.56 3.62 8.43
C THR A 65 2.08 2.17 8.46
N GLU A 66 3.28 1.95 9.00
CA GLU A 66 3.84 0.60 9.17
C GLU A 66 3.04 -0.18 10.22
N GLU A 67 2.70 0.46 11.34
CA GLU A 67 1.89 -0.16 12.40
C GLU A 67 0.53 -0.62 11.87
N VAL A 68 -0.16 0.25 11.12
CA VAL A 68 -1.40 -0.13 10.43
C VAL A 68 -1.19 -1.26 9.43
N ALA A 69 -0.10 -1.23 8.66
CA ALA A 69 0.20 -2.30 7.70
C ALA A 69 0.39 -3.66 8.40
N ARG A 70 1.02 -3.68 9.59
CA ARG A 70 1.16 -4.87 10.43
C ARG A 70 -0.17 -5.34 10.99
N LEU A 71 -1.05 -4.44 11.40
CA LEU A 71 -2.41 -4.79 11.84
C LEU A 71 -3.20 -5.45 10.69
N ILE A 72 -3.14 -4.86 9.49
CA ILE A 72 -3.78 -5.43 8.29
C ILE A 72 -3.22 -6.83 7.98
N SER A 73 -1.89 -6.99 8.04
CA SER A 73 -1.24 -8.29 7.83
C SER A 73 -1.70 -9.32 8.87
N ALA A 74 -1.75 -8.94 10.15
CA ALA A 74 -2.19 -9.82 11.23
C ALA A 74 -3.65 -10.27 11.05
N GLU A 75 -4.54 -9.39 10.59
CA GLU A 75 -5.95 -9.72 10.31
C GLU A 75 -6.10 -10.63 9.08
N PHE A 76 -5.25 -10.49 8.06
CA PHE A 76 -5.21 -11.44 6.94
C PHE A 76 -4.52 -12.77 7.27
N GLY A 77 -3.63 -12.78 8.27
CA GLY A 77 -2.81 -13.94 8.63
C GLY A 77 -1.96 -14.43 7.46
N ASP A 78 -1.86 -15.76 7.33
CA ASP A 78 -1.03 -16.45 6.31
C ASP A 78 -1.40 -16.12 4.85
N ALA A 79 -2.56 -15.48 4.62
CA ALA A 79 -2.98 -15.08 3.28
C ALA A 79 -2.21 -13.87 2.73
N SER A 80 -1.56 -13.10 3.62
CA SER A 80 -0.79 -11.90 3.30
C SER A 80 0.71 -12.07 3.51
N SER A 81 1.50 -11.28 2.78
CA SER A 81 2.91 -11.12 3.06
C SER A 81 3.13 -10.34 4.36
N GLU A 82 4.34 -10.46 4.90
CA GLU A 82 4.86 -9.43 5.78
C GLU A 82 4.77 -8.05 5.07
N PRO A 83 4.46 -6.96 5.79
CA PRO A 83 4.41 -5.63 5.21
C PRO A 83 5.78 -5.21 4.64
N ILE A 84 5.76 -4.70 3.40
CA ILE A 84 6.97 -4.27 2.69
C ILE A 84 6.96 -2.75 2.57
N GLU A 85 7.96 -2.11 3.18
CA GLU A 85 8.17 -0.68 3.00
C GLU A 85 8.75 -0.40 1.60
N ILE A 86 8.09 0.51 0.88
CA ILE A 86 8.46 0.90 -0.48
C ILE A 86 9.85 1.52 -0.54
N ASP A 87 10.22 2.34 0.44
CA ASP A 87 11.54 2.96 0.52
C ASP A 87 12.66 1.94 0.78
N GLY A 88 12.33 0.85 1.48
CA GLY A 88 13.23 -0.28 1.74
C GLY A 88 13.34 -1.29 0.61
N LEU A 89 12.53 -1.16 -0.45
CA LEU A 89 12.42 -2.17 -1.50
C LEU A 89 13.69 -2.27 -2.35
N LYS A 90 14.31 -3.46 -2.33
CA LYS A 90 15.50 -3.76 -3.16
C LYS A 90 15.04 -4.32 -4.51
N GLY A 91 15.31 -3.59 -5.59
CA GLY A 91 14.92 -3.98 -6.95
C GLY A 91 13.78 -3.13 -7.51
N SER A 92 13.11 -3.63 -8.55
CA SER A 92 11.99 -2.94 -9.18
C SER A 92 10.69 -3.27 -8.46
N VAL A 93 9.85 -2.24 -8.28
CA VAL A 93 8.52 -2.40 -7.68
C VAL A 93 7.62 -3.35 -8.51
N GLY A 94 7.80 -3.35 -9.83
CA GLY A 94 7.03 -4.23 -10.73
C GLY A 94 7.32 -5.71 -10.53
N ALA A 95 8.57 -6.06 -10.21
CA ALA A 95 8.94 -7.44 -9.91
C ALA A 95 8.28 -7.88 -8.59
N ALA A 96 8.33 -7.03 -7.57
CA ALA A 96 7.69 -7.31 -6.28
C ALA A 96 6.16 -7.45 -6.41
N PHE A 97 5.50 -6.56 -7.16
CA PHE A 97 4.04 -6.65 -7.38
C PHE A 97 3.61 -7.88 -8.19
N ALA A 98 4.50 -8.44 -9.01
CA ALA A 98 4.22 -9.62 -9.80
C ALA A 98 4.20 -10.91 -8.96
N GLU A 99 4.76 -10.89 -7.75
CA GLU A 99 4.78 -12.05 -6.83
C GLU A 99 3.42 -12.32 -6.18
N TYR A 100 2.52 -11.33 -6.19
CA TYR A 100 1.23 -11.38 -5.49
C TYR A 100 0.06 -11.30 -6.45
N ASP A 101 -1.05 -11.97 -6.12
CA ASP A 101 -2.29 -11.93 -6.91
C ASP A 101 -3.09 -10.65 -6.68
N SER A 102 -3.03 -10.13 -5.45
CA SER A 102 -3.70 -8.90 -5.02
C SER A 102 -2.75 -8.02 -4.21
N LEU A 103 -2.99 -6.71 -4.18
CA LEU A 103 -2.17 -5.76 -3.44
C LEU A 103 -3.00 -4.97 -2.44
N VAL A 104 -2.42 -4.72 -1.28
CA VAL A 104 -2.90 -3.72 -0.32
C VAL A 104 -1.82 -2.66 -0.21
N VAL A 105 -2.14 -1.42 -0.54
CA VAL A 105 -1.17 -0.32 -0.63
C VAL A 105 -1.49 0.82 0.34
N GLY A 106 -0.48 1.25 1.10
CA GLY A 106 -0.62 2.21 2.20
C GLY A 106 0.19 3.48 2.00
N THR A 107 -0.39 4.63 2.35
CA THR A 107 0.35 5.90 2.34
C THR A 107 -0.09 6.88 3.43
N PRO A 108 0.83 7.61 4.08
CA PRO A 108 0.49 8.81 4.84
C PRO A 108 0.26 9.99 3.89
N THR A 109 -0.26 11.09 4.44
CA THR A 109 -0.28 12.42 3.80
C THR A 109 0.54 13.39 4.62
N TRP A 110 1.54 14.03 3.99
CA TRP A 110 2.42 15.00 4.63
C TRP A 110 2.44 16.35 3.92
N ASN A 111 2.65 16.36 2.60
CA ASN A 111 2.75 17.59 1.80
C ASN A 111 1.36 18.15 1.47
N THR A 112 0.63 18.49 2.54
CA THR A 112 -0.75 18.95 2.51
C THR A 112 -0.91 20.23 1.69
N GLY A 113 -1.89 20.25 0.79
CA GLY A 113 -2.16 21.38 -0.10
C GLY A 113 -1.33 21.40 -1.39
N ALA A 114 -0.33 20.51 -1.54
CA ALA A 114 0.39 20.36 -2.80
C ALA A 114 -0.50 19.75 -3.89
N ASP A 115 -0.11 19.94 -5.16
CA ASP A 115 -0.80 19.39 -6.33
C ASP A 115 -0.42 17.94 -6.65
N VAL A 116 0.77 17.51 -6.24
CA VAL A 116 1.34 16.16 -6.42
C VAL A 116 2.37 15.90 -5.31
N GLU A 117 2.87 14.67 -5.22
CA GLU A 117 3.93 14.29 -4.28
C GLU A 117 3.52 14.54 -2.81
N ARG A 118 2.38 13.95 -2.43
CA ARG A 118 1.74 14.19 -1.12
C ARG A 118 2.18 13.25 -0.03
N SER A 119 2.73 12.09 -0.39
CA SER A 119 3.03 11.07 0.61
C SER A 119 4.25 11.42 1.44
N GLY A 120 5.23 12.11 0.84
CA GLY A 120 6.52 12.32 1.48
C GLY A 120 7.38 11.05 1.57
N THR A 121 7.01 10.01 0.83
CA THR A 121 7.63 8.68 0.87
C THR A 121 8.08 8.26 -0.53
N GLY A 122 8.68 7.09 -0.67
CA GLY A 122 9.13 6.55 -1.96
C GLY A 122 8.03 6.41 -3.01
N TRP A 123 6.76 6.42 -2.58
CA TRP A 123 5.61 6.47 -3.47
C TRP A 123 5.67 7.66 -4.45
N ASP A 124 5.97 8.85 -3.95
CA ASP A 124 6.01 10.08 -4.75
C ASP A 124 6.98 9.97 -5.94
N GLU A 125 8.08 9.23 -5.77
CA GLU A 125 9.02 8.95 -6.87
C GLU A 125 8.52 7.81 -7.77
N ILE A 126 8.06 6.72 -7.17
CA ILE A 126 7.67 5.49 -7.86
C ILE A 126 6.51 5.73 -8.82
N TYR A 127 5.55 6.60 -8.45
CA TYR A 127 4.43 6.99 -9.31
C TYR A 127 4.89 7.48 -10.69
N TYR A 128 5.92 8.33 -10.72
CA TYR A 128 6.33 8.99 -11.95
C TYR A 128 7.43 8.25 -12.71
N LYS A 129 8.25 7.44 -12.03
CA LYS A 129 9.40 6.74 -12.63
C LYS A 129 9.10 5.30 -13.02
N GLU A 130 8.54 4.50 -12.11
CA GLU A 130 8.41 3.06 -12.30
C GLU A 130 6.98 2.68 -12.74
N MET A 131 5.96 3.22 -12.04
CA MET A 131 4.56 2.80 -12.17
C MET A 131 4.00 2.98 -13.58
N LYS A 132 4.34 4.07 -14.28
CA LYS A 132 3.84 4.36 -15.64
C LYS A 132 4.09 3.27 -16.69
N SER A 133 5.07 2.40 -16.44
CA SER A 133 5.48 1.34 -17.37
C SER A 133 5.07 -0.07 -16.92
N LEU A 134 4.40 -0.19 -15.77
CA LEU A 134 4.04 -1.48 -15.21
C LEU A 134 2.80 -2.05 -15.88
N ASN A 135 2.84 -3.34 -16.17
CA ASN A 135 1.69 -4.10 -16.62
C ASN A 135 1.08 -4.89 -15.45
N ILE A 136 0.21 -4.23 -14.70
CA ILE A 136 -0.52 -4.81 -13.55
C ILE A 136 -2.04 -4.70 -13.70
N ALA A 137 -2.52 -4.53 -14.94
CA ALA A 137 -3.94 -4.46 -15.25
C ALA A 137 -4.69 -5.72 -14.78
N GLY A 138 -5.91 -5.54 -14.28
CA GLY A 138 -6.77 -6.59 -13.75
C GLY A 138 -6.44 -7.05 -12.33
N LYS A 139 -5.26 -6.70 -11.79
CA LYS A 139 -4.90 -7.02 -10.40
C LYS A 139 -5.85 -6.32 -9.43
N LYS A 140 -6.30 -7.02 -8.38
CA LYS A 140 -7.12 -6.39 -7.33
C LYS A 140 -6.21 -5.55 -6.42
N VAL A 141 -6.59 -4.31 -6.17
CA VAL A 141 -5.81 -3.38 -5.35
C VAL A 141 -6.72 -2.68 -4.36
N ALA A 142 -6.35 -2.72 -3.08
CA ALA A 142 -7.01 -2.00 -2.00
C ALA A 142 -6.07 -0.91 -1.45
N VAL A 143 -6.60 0.27 -1.14
CA VAL A 143 -5.81 1.40 -0.63
C VAL A 143 -6.13 1.65 0.84
N PHE A 144 -5.12 1.89 1.66
CA PHE A 144 -5.29 2.48 2.99
C PHE A 144 -4.45 3.75 3.15
N GLY A 145 -4.93 4.64 4.01
CA GLY A 145 -4.46 6.01 4.10
C GLY A 145 -4.37 6.50 5.53
N LEU A 146 -3.32 7.23 5.86
CA LEU A 146 -3.23 7.97 7.11
C LEU A 146 -3.26 9.47 6.85
N GLY A 147 -4.05 10.19 7.65
CA GLY A 147 -4.10 11.64 7.66
C GLY A 147 -4.43 12.15 9.06
N ASP A 148 -4.25 13.47 9.27
CA ASP A 148 -4.66 14.14 10.50
C ASP A 148 -5.87 15.03 10.17
N SER A 149 -7.02 14.56 10.63
CA SER A 149 -8.34 15.10 10.33
C SER A 149 -8.61 16.42 11.03
N VAL A 150 -7.97 16.66 12.18
CA VAL A 150 -8.14 17.88 12.97
C VAL A 150 -7.24 19.00 12.44
N SER A 151 -5.96 18.73 12.22
CA SER A 151 -5.02 19.76 11.75
C SER A 151 -5.16 20.02 10.25
N TYR A 152 -5.57 19.03 9.46
CA TYR A 152 -5.65 19.11 8.00
C TYR A 152 -7.01 18.66 7.45
N ALA A 153 -8.09 19.10 8.09
CA ALA A 153 -9.46 18.75 7.72
C ALA A 153 -9.81 18.99 6.24
N GLU A 154 -9.16 19.94 5.56
CA GLU A 154 -9.41 20.30 4.15
C GLU A 154 -8.61 19.45 3.15
N ASN A 155 -7.69 18.62 3.64
CA ASN A 155 -6.80 17.77 2.85
C ASN A 155 -6.65 16.37 3.48
N TYR A 156 -7.70 15.90 4.14
CA TYR A 156 -7.64 14.70 4.96
C TYR A 156 -7.27 13.50 4.10
N ALA A 157 -6.11 12.89 4.38
CA ALA A 157 -5.56 11.74 3.68
C ALA A 157 -5.51 11.89 2.13
N ASP A 158 -5.24 13.09 1.61
CA ASP A 158 -5.23 13.37 0.17
C ASP A 158 -4.30 12.44 -0.65
N ALA A 159 -3.18 12.00 -0.07
CA ALA A 159 -2.24 11.11 -0.75
C ALA A 159 -2.86 9.76 -1.14
N SER A 160 -3.85 9.28 -0.39
CA SER A 160 -4.56 8.03 -0.70
C SER A 160 -5.37 8.13 -1.98
N GLY A 161 -5.90 9.32 -2.29
CA GLY A 161 -6.57 9.58 -3.56
C GLY A 161 -5.59 9.53 -4.73
N GLU A 162 -4.40 10.11 -4.59
CA GLU A 162 -3.34 10.06 -5.61
C GLU A 162 -2.85 8.62 -5.83
N LEU A 163 -2.60 7.88 -4.75
CA LEU A 163 -2.22 6.46 -4.80
C LEU A 163 -3.29 5.64 -5.53
N HIS A 164 -4.57 5.83 -5.20
CA HIS A 164 -5.69 5.16 -5.86
C HIS A 164 -5.74 5.45 -7.35
N ASP A 165 -5.66 6.73 -7.74
CA ASP A 165 -5.73 7.16 -9.14
C ASP A 165 -4.59 6.57 -9.98
N VAL A 166 -3.39 6.47 -9.41
CA VAL A 166 -2.24 5.86 -10.08
C VAL A 166 -2.52 4.39 -10.38
N PHE A 167 -2.93 3.58 -9.40
CA PHE A 167 -3.23 2.17 -9.62
C PHE A 167 -4.44 1.97 -10.55
N GLN A 168 -5.47 2.79 -10.42
CA GLN A 168 -6.62 2.76 -11.32
C GLN A 168 -6.23 3.05 -12.77
N SER A 169 -5.33 4.03 -13.00
CA SER A 169 -4.85 4.37 -14.35
C SER A 169 -4.06 3.24 -15.02
N LEU A 170 -3.49 2.31 -14.24
CA LEU A 170 -2.81 1.11 -14.72
C LEU A 170 -3.77 -0.04 -15.02
N GLY A 171 -5.08 0.19 -14.91
CA GLY A 171 -6.12 -0.80 -15.18
C GLY A 171 -6.32 -1.80 -14.03
N CYS A 172 -5.88 -1.48 -12.82
CA CYS A 172 -6.14 -2.32 -11.65
C CYS A 172 -7.62 -2.27 -11.25
N ASN A 173 -8.10 -3.39 -10.69
CA ASN A 173 -9.43 -3.50 -10.13
C ASN A 173 -9.41 -2.98 -8.69
N MET A 174 -9.77 -1.71 -8.52
CA MET A 174 -9.78 -1.07 -7.21
C MET A 174 -10.94 -1.58 -6.36
N ILE A 175 -10.64 -2.01 -5.13
CA ILE A 175 -11.60 -2.53 -4.14
C ILE A 175 -11.37 -1.87 -2.77
N GLY A 176 -12.27 -2.12 -1.81
CA GLY A 176 -12.10 -1.66 -0.43
C GLY A 176 -12.58 -0.23 -0.16
N TYR A 177 -13.55 0.27 -0.94
CA TYR A 177 -14.16 1.58 -0.66
C TYR A 177 -14.85 1.58 0.71
N THR A 178 -14.72 2.66 1.48
CA THR A 178 -15.31 2.78 2.83
C THR A 178 -16.27 3.96 2.94
N SER A 179 -17.17 3.92 3.92
CA SER A 179 -18.08 5.03 4.20
C SER A 179 -17.30 6.23 4.76
N GLN A 180 -17.78 7.44 4.48
CA GLN A 180 -17.33 8.66 5.16
C GLN A 180 -17.94 8.82 6.56
N GLU A 181 -18.95 8.01 6.89
CA GLU A 181 -19.63 8.07 8.18
C GLU A 181 -18.66 7.76 9.33
N GLY A 182 -18.73 8.57 10.39
CA GLY A 182 -17.85 8.44 11.55
C GLY A 182 -16.47 9.07 11.39
N TYR A 183 -16.21 9.81 10.31
CA TYR A 183 -14.99 10.60 10.12
C TYR A 183 -15.25 12.09 10.25
N GLN A 184 -14.30 12.83 10.84
CA GLN A 184 -14.36 14.30 10.94
C GLN A 184 -13.47 14.97 9.89
N HIS A 185 -14.00 15.31 8.72
CA HIS A 185 -13.22 16.04 7.70
C HIS A 185 -14.08 17.10 7.00
N LYS A 186 -13.43 18.05 6.33
CA LYS A 186 -14.08 19.04 5.46
C LYS A 186 -13.95 18.70 3.99
N ALA A 187 -12.77 18.24 3.58
CA ALA A 187 -12.48 17.84 2.21
C ALA A 187 -11.36 16.80 2.17
N SER A 188 -11.39 15.97 1.14
CA SER A 188 -10.39 14.95 0.87
C SER A 188 -10.39 14.56 -0.60
N LYS A 189 -9.21 14.41 -1.20
CA LYS A 189 -9.02 13.87 -2.55
C LYS A 189 -9.21 12.36 -2.63
N ALA A 190 -9.34 11.69 -1.49
CA ALA A 190 -9.68 10.27 -1.42
C ALA A 190 -11.18 10.01 -1.60
N ILE A 191 -12.04 11.03 -1.70
CA ILE A 191 -13.49 10.84 -1.87
C ILE A 191 -13.81 10.40 -3.31
N ARG A 192 -14.69 9.40 -3.44
CA ARG A 192 -15.23 8.84 -4.69
C ARG A 192 -16.74 8.70 -4.55
N GLY A 193 -17.46 9.75 -4.97
CA GLY A 193 -18.90 9.84 -4.74
C GLY A 193 -19.21 10.01 -3.25
N GLU A 194 -19.93 9.06 -2.66
CA GLU A 194 -20.29 9.07 -1.23
C GLU A 194 -19.31 8.29 -0.34
N SER A 195 -18.30 7.65 -0.91
CA SER A 195 -17.34 6.80 -0.20
C SER A 195 -15.91 7.33 -0.30
N PHE A 196 -15.03 6.90 0.60
CA PHE A 196 -13.59 6.99 0.38
C PHE A 196 -13.10 5.89 -0.55
N CYS A 197 -12.00 6.15 -1.26
CA CYS A 197 -11.35 5.24 -2.21
C CYS A 197 -10.60 4.07 -1.55
N GLY A 198 -10.74 3.89 -0.24
CA GLY A 198 -9.97 2.98 0.59
C GLY A 198 -10.29 3.15 2.07
N LEU A 199 -9.53 2.50 2.95
CA LEU A 199 -9.60 2.71 4.40
C LEU A 199 -8.78 3.94 4.79
N LEU A 200 -9.42 4.97 5.33
CA LEU A 200 -8.72 6.11 5.91
C LEU A 200 -8.63 5.96 7.44
N LEU A 201 -7.51 6.40 8.00
CA LEU A 201 -7.21 6.31 9.42
C LEU A 201 -6.56 7.60 9.90
N ASP A 202 -6.71 7.86 11.19
CA ASP A 202 -6.13 9.01 11.86
C ASP A 202 -5.43 8.54 13.14
N ALA A 203 -4.12 8.34 13.04
CA ALA A 203 -3.28 7.88 14.15
C ALA A 203 -2.98 8.99 15.19
N VAL A 204 -3.49 10.21 15.00
CA VAL A 204 -3.26 11.35 15.90
C VAL A 204 -4.50 11.65 16.74
N ASN A 205 -5.68 11.57 16.13
CA ASN A 205 -6.93 12.01 16.75
C ASN A 205 -7.94 10.89 17.00
N GLU A 206 -7.85 9.77 16.28
CA GLU A 206 -8.80 8.65 16.35
C GLU A 206 -8.06 7.30 16.42
N GLU A 207 -6.93 7.26 17.12
CA GLU A 207 -6.05 6.09 17.23
C GLU A 207 -6.84 4.87 17.74
N GLU A 208 -7.73 5.08 18.71
CA GLU A 208 -8.58 4.06 19.33
C GLU A 208 -9.57 3.39 18.37
N LEU A 209 -9.88 4.03 17.24
CA LEU A 209 -10.75 3.47 16.21
C LEU A 209 -9.99 2.63 15.19
N THR A 210 -8.66 2.66 15.22
CA THR A 210 -7.80 2.05 14.19
C THR A 210 -7.99 0.54 14.09
N GLU A 211 -7.89 -0.18 15.20
CA GLU A 211 -8.00 -1.64 15.21
C GLU A 211 -9.38 -2.11 14.71
N GLU A 212 -10.45 -1.48 15.19
CA GLU A 212 -11.81 -1.83 14.78
C GLU A 212 -12.03 -1.56 13.29
N ARG A 213 -11.60 -0.39 12.80
CA ARG A 213 -11.72 -0.02 11.38
C ARG A 213 -10.92 -0.96 10.47
N VAL A 214 -9.69 -1.32 10.86
CA VAL A 214 -8.85 -2.28 10.11
C VAL A 214 -9.53 -3.64 10.03
N LYS A 215 -9.99 -4.18 11.16
CA LYS A 215 -10.67 -5.48 11.20
C LYS A 215 -11.92 -5.52 10.31
N ASN A 216 -12.77 -4.50 10.43
CA ASN A 216 -13.99 -4.40 9.62
C ASN A 216 -13.66 -4.29 8.13
N TRP A 217 -12.64 -3.52 7.78
CA TRP A 217 -12.20 -3.35 6.41
C TRP A 217 -11.60 -4.62 5.81
N VAL A 218 -10.76 -5.34 6.56
CA VAL A 218 -10.19 -6.63 6.11
C VAL A 218 -11.30 -7.65 5.85
N SER A 219 -12.29 -7.76 6.75
CA SER A 219 -13.47 -8.61 6.51
C SER A 219 -14.18 -8.25 5.21
N LYS A 220 -14.37 -6.94 4.96
CA LYS A 220 -15.00 -6.45 3.73
C LYS A 220 -14.17 -6.78 2.48
N LEU A 221 -12.84 -6.68 2.54
CA LEU A 221 -11.96 -7.02 1.41
C LEU A 221 -12.05 -8.50 1.07
N ILE A 222 -12.17 -9.38 2.08
CA ILE A 222 -12.39 -10.80 1.88
C ILE A 222 -13.72 -11.05 1.16
N ASP A 223 -14.79 -10.37 1.57
CA ASP A 223 -16.11 -10.46 0.93
C ASP A 223 -16.11 -9.91 -0.51
N GLU A 224 -15.28 -8.91 -0.80
CA GLU A 224 -15.03 -8.38 -2.15
C GLU A 224 -14.07 -9.25 -2.98
N GLY A 225 -13.64 -10.38 -2.42
CA GLY A 225 -12.88 -11.41 -3.10
C GLY A 225 -11.40 -11.05 -3.27
N ILE A 226 -10.78 -10.29 -2.37
CA ILE A 226 -9.34 -9.98 -2.47
C ILE A 226 -8.45 -11.24 -2.55
N LEU A 227 -8.94 -12.37 -2.03
CA LEU A 227 -8.28 -13.69 -2.05
C LEU A 227 -8.54 -14.51 -3.32
N GLU A 228 -9.42 -14.05 -4.21
CA GLU A 228 -9.73 -14.76 -5.44
C GLU A 228 -8.67 -14.47 -6.50
N THR A 229 -8.07 -15.52 -7.05
CA THR A 229 -7.13 -15.40 -8.17
C THR A 229 -7.87 -14.91 -9.41
N THR A 230 -7.48 -13.75 -9.91
CA THR A 230 -7.98 -13.28 -11.20
C THR A 230 -7.40 -14.18 -12.28
N GLY A 231 -8.26 -14.97 -12.93
CA GLY A 231 -7.86 -15.80 -14.05
C GLY A 231 -7.10 -14.97 -15.08
N LYS A 232 -5.84 -15.37 -15.33
CA LYS A 232 -4.87 -14.80 -16.26
C LYS A 232 -5.48 -13.85 -17.28
N ALA A 233 -5.35 -12.55 -17.06
CA ALA A 233 -5.92 -11.51 -17.92
C ALA A 233 -5.34 -11.62 -19.33
N GLU A 234 -6.22 -11.82 -20.31
CA GLU A 234 -5.92 -11.67 -21.73
C GLU A 234 -5.72 -10.16 -22.02
N PRO A 235 -4.63 -9.76 -22.69
CA PRO A 235 -4.27 -8.36 -22.84
C PRO A 235 -5.33 -7.60 -23.66
N ALA A 236 -6.10 -6.75 -22.99
CA ALA A 236 -7.03 -5.85 -23.63
C ALA A 236 -6.28 -4.76 -24.42
N ALA A 237 -6.77 -4.48 -25.62
CA ALA A 237 -6.17 -3.59 -26.61
C ALA A 237 -5.93 -2.16 -26.09
N ALA A 238 -4.75 -1.63 -26.41
CA ALA A 238 -4.29 -0.30 -26.04
C ALA A 238 -5.25 0.81 -26.50
N PRO A 239 -5.66 1.75 -25.62
CA PRO A 239 -6.29 2.99 -26.04
C PRO A 239 -5.25 4.05 -26.42
N ALA A 240 -5.64 4.86 -27.40
CA ALA A 240 -4.84 5.86 -28.08
C ALA A 240 -4.32 6.99 -27.17
N THR A 241 -3.11 7.46 -27.46
CA THR A 241 -2.43 8.59 -26.86
C THR A 241 -3.11 9.93 -27.16
N PRO A 242 -3.38 10.79 -26.14
CA PRO A 242 -3.49 12.22 -26.34
C PRO A 242 -2.16 12.91 -26.02
N SER A 243 -1.64 13.66 -27.00
CA SER A 243 -0.47 14.51 -26.86
C SER A 243 -0.75 15.70 -25.93
N SER A 244 0.19 16.05 -25.07
CA SER A 244 0.22 17.35 -24.39
C SER A 244 1.63 17.97 -24.42
N PRO A 245 1.72 19.32 -24.41
CA PRO A 245 2.82 20.06 -25.00
C PRO A 245 4.08 20.13 -24.12
N LYS A 246 5.24 20.15 -24.78
CA LYS A 246 6.56 20.24 -24.16
C LYS A 246 6.82 21.66 -23.62
N ILE A 247 6.98 21.79 -22.31
CA ILE A 247 7.61 22.98 -21.70
C ILE A 247 9.06 22.63 -21.38
N LYS A 248 10.00 23.42 -21.90
CA LYS A 248 11.43 23.32 -21.58
C LYS A 248 11.69 24.10 -20.29
N LEU A 249 12.25 23.45 -19.26
CA LEU A 249 12.79 24.15 -18.10
C LEU A 249 14.33 24.19 -18.22
N ALA A 250 14.87 25.40 -18.34
CA ALA A 250 16.29 25.68 -18.26
C ALA A 250 16.47 26.81 -17.23
N ALA A 251 17.24 26.55 -16.18
CA ALA A 251 18.19 27.47 -15.55
C ALA A 251 18.69 26.87 -14.22
N THR A 252 19.95 26.46 -14.20
CA THR A 252 20.72 26.23 -12.98
C THR A 252 21.10 27.60 -12.40
N VAL A 253 20.67 27.91 -11.18
CA VAL A 253 21.15 29.09 -10.44
C VAL A 253 22.38 28.66 -9.63
N VAL A 254 23.52 29.24 -9.95
CA VAL A 254 24.78 29.11 -9.17
C VAL A 254 24.88 30.37 -8.31
N PHE A 255 25.05 30.23 -7.00
CA PHE A 255 25.24 31.34 -6.07
C PHE A 255 26.73 31.72 -6.01
N GLU A 256 27.05 32.99 -6.29
CA GLU A 256 28.42 33.54 -6.36
C GLU A 256 28.82 34.38 -5.12
N ASP A 257 28.05 34.34 -4.02
CA ASP A 257 28.39 35.10 -2.81
C ASP A 257 28.38 34.21 -1.55
N GLN A 258 29.58 33.92 -1.06
CA GLN A 258 29.83 33.04 0.08
C GLN A 258 29.37 33.66 1.41
N ALA A 259 29.30 34.99 1.52
CA ALA A 259 28.81 35.67 2.72
C ALA A 259 27.28 35.61 2.84
N LEU A 260 26.57 35.73 1.69
CA LEU A 260 25.12 35.56 1.63
C LEU A 260 24.72 34.11 1.92
N ALA A 261 25.52 33.14 1.46
CA ALA A 261 25.32 31.73 1.78
C ALA A 261 25.41 31.47 3.29
N GLU A 262 26.41 32.03 3.98
CA GLU A 262 26.58 31.89 5.43
C GLU A 262 25.44 32.55 6.24
N GLU A 263 24.93 33.71 5.80
CA GLU A 263 23.79 34.38 6.43
C GLU A 263 22.50 33.55 6.30
N ILE A 264 22.21 33.05 5.08
CA ILE A 264 21.08 32.15 4.81
C ILE A 264 21.20 30.86 5.63
N ILE A 265 22.40 30.26 5.70
CA ILE A 265 22.67 29.06 6.51
C ILE A 265 22.41 29.33 7.99
N SER A 266 22.80 30.51 8.50
CA SER A 266 22.59 30.87 9.90
C SER A 266 21.10 31.05 10.24
N GLU A 267 20.33 31.60 9.31
CA GLU A 267 18.90 31.83 9.48
C GLU A 267 18.12 30.51 9.31
N VAL A 268 18.51 29.66 8.36
CA VAL A 268 18.01 28.29 8.20
C VAL A 268 18.27 27.44 9.45
N LYS A 269 19.46 27.55 10.05
CA LYS A 269 19.80 26.87 11.32
C LYS A 269 18.93 27.33 12.48
N LYS A 270 18.57 28.62 12.58
CA LYS A 270 17.62 29.09 13.60
C LYS A 270 16.22 28.51 13.39
N THR A 271 15.74 28.45 12.15
CA THR A 271 14.42 27.86 11.82
C THR A 271 14.35 26.33 11.96
N ARG A 272 15.49 25.62 12.00
CA ARG A 272 15.56 24.15 12.19
C ARG A 272 15.41 23.71 13.65
N SER A 273 15.44 24.63 14.61
CA SER A 273 15.22 24.27 16.03
C SER A 273 13.79 23.75 16.23
N GLY A 274 13.66 22.47 16.61
CA GLY A 274 12.36 21.82 16.78
C GLY A 274 11.84 21.06 15.56
N TYR A 275 12.69 20.75 14.56
CA TYR A 275 12.35 19.83 13.47
C TYR A 275 13.21 18.56 13.53
N MET A 276 12.56 17.40 13.40
CA MET A 276 13.17 16.09 13.27
C MET A 276 13.40 15.78 11.79
N ALA A 277 14.60 15.33 11.44
CA ALA A 277 14.98 15.03 10.07
C ALA A 277 14.74 13.54 9.75
N HIS A 278 14.00 13.27 8.68
CA HIS A 278 13.76 11.96 8.10
C HIS A 278 14.43 11.91 6.73
N TYR A 279 15.64 11.35 6.69
CA TYR A 279 16.42 11.23 5.46
C TYR A 279 16.06 9.97 4.71
N ASN A 280 15.75 10.13 3.43
CA ASN A 280 15.55 9.03 2.52
C ASN A 280 16.79 8.88 1.61
N PRO A 281 17.65 7.86 1.84
CA PRO A 281 18.90 7.69 1.10
C PRO A 281 18.70 7.28 -0.36
N ARG A 282 17.49 6.83 -0.75
CA ARG A 282 17.18 6.49 -2.15
C ARG A 282 16.88 7.73 -2.97
N THR A 283 16.20 8.70 -2.36
CA THR A 283 15.75 9.93 -3.03
C THR A 283 16.73 11.09 -2.85
N ASP A 284 17.72 10.95 -1.95
CA ASP A 284 18.58 12.03 -1.48
C ASP A 284 17.76 13.25 -1.06
N LYS A 285 16.65 13.01 -0.36
CA LYS A 285 15.77 14.04 0.19
C LYS A 285 15.67 13.85 1.71
N THR A 286 15.64 14.96 2.43
CA THR A 286 15.35 15.01 3.86
C THR A 286 14.01 15.68 4.07
N MET A 287 13.07 14.96 4.68
CA MET A 287 11.87 15.57 5.23
C MET A 287 12.14 16.08 6.64
N TRP A 288 11.77 17.32 6.89
CA TRP A 288 11.86 17.96 8.19
C TRP A 288 10.46 18.04 8.77
N ILE A 289 10.24 17.36 9.89
CA ILE A 289 8.94 17.30 10.57
C ILE A 289 9.07 18.04 11.89
N LYS A 290 8.21 19.03 12.14
CA LYS A 290 8.23 19.75 13.41
C LYS A 290 7.91 18.80 14.56
N THR A 291 8.49 18.99 15.74
CA THR A 291 8.28 18.12 16.91
C THR A 291 6.82 18.06 17.38
N ASP A 292 5.98 19.01 16.96
CA ASP A 292 4.53 19.00 17.21
C ASP A 292 3.72 18.23 16.14
N GLY A 293 4.38 17.68 15.11
CA GLY A 293 3.77 16.93 14.00
C GLY A 293 2.98 17.79 12.99
N ARG A 294 2.86 19.10 13.21
CA ARG A 294 1.89 19.97 12.51
C ARG A 294 2.44 20.73 11.31
N SER A 295 3.70 20.52 10.97
CA SER A 295 4.27 21.10 9.76
C SER A 295 5.47 20.29 9.31
N SER A 296 5.54 20.05 8.01
CA SER A 296 6.68 19.41 7.37
C SER A 296 7.14 20.17 6.14
N TYR A 297 8.43 20.10 5.83
CA TYR A 297 8.98 20.56 4.56
C TYR A 297 10.09 19.62 4.09
N VAL A 298 10.40 19.62 2.79
CA VAL A 298 11.40 18.71 2.22
C VAL A 298 12.57 19.51 1.65
N THR A 299 13.79 19.05 1.90
CA THR A 299 15.02 19.56 1.28
C THR A 299 15.72 18.45 0.52
N ALA A 300 16.50 18.80 -0.49
CA ALA A 300 17.45 17.87 -1.10
C ALA A 300 18.69 17.67 -0.19
N GLY A 301 19.35 16.54 -0.33
CA GLY A 301 20.55 16.17 0.42
C GLY A 301 20.27 15.54 1.79
N ALA A 302 21.29 14.85 2.31
CA ALA A 302 21.31 14.35 3.68
C ALA A 302 21.28 15.50 4.72
N PRO A 303 20.70 15.29 5.92
CA PRO A 303 20.65 16.29 6.97
C PRO A 303 22.09 16.56 7.44
N GLY A 304 22.63 17.70 7.06
CA GLY A 304 23.96 18.14 7.47
C GLY A 304 24.98 18.38 6.35
N TYR A 305 24.61 18.24 5.07
CA TYR A 305 25.42 18.77 3.98
C TYR A 305 24.84 20.11 3.51
N GLU A 306 25.54 21.17 3.89
CA GLU A 306 25.45 22.53 3.34
C GLU A 306 26.14 22.62 1.98
#